data_AF-A0A7S0HI14-F1
#
_entry.id   AF-A0A7S0HI14-F1
#
_cell.length_a   1.000
_cell.length_b   1.000
_cell.length_c   1.000
_cell.angle_alpha   90.00
_cell.angle_beta   90.00
_cell.angle_gamma   90.00
#
_symmetry.space_group_name_H-M   'P 1'
#
loop_
_entity.id
_entity.type
_entity.pdbx_description
1 polymer ?
#
loop_
_entity_poly.entity_id
_entity_poly.type
_entity_poly.pdbx_seq_one_letter_code
_entity_poly.pdbx_strand_id
1 'polypeptide(L)'
;MGCTTHGGRSASPPPESFLSLCQAWASEAEPNAADARVDEFMRCMLPASMLDEAAGERLFAQFKAAFLQTRRTSAGMQGQLAAMGRYNSTKQLAELACPTLVTCGDRDAVVPPSNSESLARRIPGARLRTW
;
A
#
# COMPACT_ATOMS: atom_id res chain seq x y z
N MET A 1 4.46 -2.51 2.87
CA MET A 1 3.43 -1.75 2.13
C MET A 1 2.12 -1.88 2.91
N GLY A 2 1.19 -0.93 2.82
CA GLY A 2 -0.05 -0.96 3.63
C GLY A 2 -0.03 -0.09 4.90
N CYS A 3 0.68 1.05 4.87
CA CYS A 3 0.90 1.89 6.05
C CYS A 3 -0.37 2.50 6.66
N THR A 4 -1.51 2.44 5.94
CA THR A 4 -2.79 3.06 6.33
C THR A 4 -3.92 2.03 6.56
N THR A 5 -3.60 0.74 6.72
CA THR A 5 -4.58 -0.24 7.22
C THR A 5 -4.41 -0.49 8.72
N HIS A 6 -5.52 -0.72 9.43
CA HIS A 6 -5.49 -1.17 10.84
C HIS A 6 -5.19 -2.67 10.99
N GLY A 7 -5.11 -3.41 9.88
CA GLY A 7 -4.89 -4.85 9.88
C GLY A 7 -6.00 -5.66 10.55
N GLY A 8 -5.73 -6.94 10.81
CA GLY A 8 -6.74 -7.85 11.35
C GLY A 8 -7.88 -8.20 10.36
N ARG A 9 -8.84 -9.00 10.83
CA ARG A 9 -9.88 -9.62 9.98
C ARG A 9 -10.88 -8.64 9.34
N SER A 10 -11.01 -7.44 9.91
CA SER A 10 -11.93 -6.41 9.42
C SER A 10 -11.30 -5.45 8.42
N ALA A 11 -10.00 -5.58 8.14
CA ALA A 11 -9.33 -4.75 7.14
C ALA A 11 -9.73 -5.17 5.72
N SER A 12 -9.93 -4.20 4.84
CA SER A 12 -10.06 -4.47 3.41
C SER A 12 -8.67 -4.82 2.85
N PRO A 13 -8.51 -5.99 2.20
CA PRO A 13 -7.22 -6.39 1.66
C PRO A 13 -6.86 -5.54 0.42
N PRO A 14 -5.57 -5.50 0.04
CA PRO A 14 -5.16 -5.03 -1.27
C PRO A 14 -5.77 -5.91 -2.39
N PRO A 15 -5.80 -5.42 -3.65
CA PRO A 15 -6.20 -6.23 -4.79
C PRO A 15 -5.37 -7.50 -4.93
N GLU A 16 -5.99 -8.58 -5.42
CA GLU A 16 -5.32 -9.86 -5.63
C GLU A 16 -4.13 -9.73 -6.59
N SER A 17 -4.28 -8.98 -7.68
CA SER A 17 -3.20 -8.72 -8.65
C SER A 17 -1.94 -8.14 -7.99
N PHE A 18 -2.13 -7.18 -7.08
CA PHE A 18 -1.03 -6.60 -6.31
C PHE A 18 -0.39 -7.64 -5.38
N LEU A 19 -1.19 -8.43 -4.66
CA LEU A 19 -0.69 -9.47 -3.75
C LEU A 19 0.08 -10.57 -4.49
N SER A 20 -0.41 -11.01 -5.65
CA SER A 20 0.26 -12.03 -6.48
C SER A 20 1.64 -11.56 -6.94
N LEU A 21 1.80 -10.29 -7.33
CA LEU A 21 3.09 -9.73 -7.71
C LEU A 21 4.06 -9.64 -6.52
N CYS A 22 3.57 -9.22 -5.35
CA CYS A 22 4.37 -9.25 -4.12
C CYS A 22 4.81 -10.67 -3.75
N GLN A 23 3.93 -11.67 -3.88
CA GLN A 23 4.25 -13.06 -3.59
C GLN A 23 5.27 -13.62 -4.57
N ALA A 24 5.10 -13.38 -5.87
CA ALA A 24 6.07 -13.80 -6.88
C ALA A 24 7.46 -13.21 -6.60
N TRP A 25 7.53 -11.92 -6.26
CA TRP A 25 8.80 -11.28 -5.87
C TRP A 25 9.35 -11.85 -4.55
N ALA A 26 8.51 -12.14 -3.56
CA ALA A 26 8.94 -12.76 -2.31
C ALA A 26 9.57 -14.15 -2.50
N SER A 27 9.24 -14.85 -3.58
CA SER A 27 9.77 -16.19 -3.89
C SER A 27 11.04 -16.18 -4.76
N GLU A 28 11.53 -15.01 -5.19
CA GLU A 28 12.70 -14.93 -6.08
C GLU A 28 14.03 -15.10 -5.32
N ALA A 29 14.99 -15.80 -5.94
CA ALA A 29 16.33 -16.01 -5.38
C ALA A 29 17.25 -14.82 -5.62
N GLU A 30 17.13 -14.16 -6.78
CA GLU A 30 18.01 -13.08 -7.20
C GLU A 30 17.51 -11.70 -6.74
N PRO A 31 18.38 -10.84 -6.19
CA PRO A 31 18.04 -9.45 -5.92
C PRO A 31 17.54 -8.75 -7.19
N ASN A 32 16.50 -7.92 -7.06
CA ASN A 32 15.93 -7.13 -8.15
C ASN A 32 15.41 -7.94 -9.37
N ALA A 33 15.25 -9.26 -9.33
CA ALA A 33 14.67 -10.02 -10.45
C ALA A 33 13.25 -9.55 -10.83
N ALA A 34 12.49 -9.04 -9.86
CA ALA A 34 11.21 -8.39 -10.06
C ALA A 34 11.26 -7.12 -10.92
N ASP A 35 12.45 -6.59 -11.28
CA ASP A 35 12.60 -5.43 -12.17
C ASP A 35 12.00 -5.70 -13.56
N ALA A 36 12.04 -6.95 -14.03
CA ALA A 36 11.39 -7.37 -15.27
C ALA A 36 9.85 -7.21 -15.21
N ARG A 37 9.26 -7.20 -14.01
CA ARG A 37 7.82 -7.01 -13.76
C ARG A 37 7.53 -5.68 -13.06
N VAL A 38 8.49 -4.76 -13.02
CA VAL A 38 8.33 -3.47 -12.31
C VAL A 38 7.18 -2.65 -12.88
N ASP A 39 6.95 -2.72 -14.18
CA ASP A 39 5.87 -1.97 -14.84
C ASP A 39 4.51 -2.47 -14.42
N GLU A 40 4.34 -3.78 -14.39
CA GLU A 40 3.11 -4.41 -13.93
C GLU A 40 2.85 -4.08 -12.46
N PHE A 41 3.87 -4.24 -11.62
CA PHE A 41 3.80 -3.92 -10.20
C PHE A 41 3.44 -2.45 -9.96
N MET A 42 4.09 -1.51 -10.67
CA MET A 42 3.84 -0.08 -10.53
C MET A 42 2.45 0.31 -11.03
N ARG A 43 1.95 -0.33 -12.10
CA ARG A 43 0.59 -0.07 -12.59
C ARG A 43 -0.45 -0.54 -11.57
N CYS A 44 -0.21 -1.61 -10.83
CA CYS A 44 -1.08 -2.01 -9.72
C CYS A 44 -1.06 -1.02 -8.54
N MET A 45 -0.06 -0.13 -8.45
CA MET A 45 0.04 0.86 -7.38
C MET A 45 -0.75 2.15 -7.64
N LEU A 46 -1.22 2.37 -8.86
CA LEU A 46 -1.89 3.60 -9.27
C LEU A 46 -3.31 3.34 -9.76
N PRO A 47 -4.24 4.30 -9.63
CA PRO A 47 -5.51 4.23 -10.34
C PRO A 47 -5.25 4.25 -11.85
N ALA A 48 -5.89 3.37 -12.63
CA ALA A 48 -5.71 3.32 -14.08
C ALA A 48 -5.96 4.68 -14.75
N SER A 49 -6.99 5.41 -14.29
CA SER A 49 -7.30 6.78 -14.76
C SER A 49 -6.18 7.80 -14.58
N MET A 50 -5.23 7.57 -13.66
CA MET A 50 -4.08 8.47 -13.50
C MET A 50 -3.16 8.41 -14.71
N LEU A 51 -3.08 7.27 -15.40
CA LEU A 51 -2.21 7.08 -16.56
C LEU A 51 -2.81 7.64 -17.87
N ASP A 52 -4.09 8.01 -17.87
CA ASP A 52 -4.73 8.64 -19.03
C ASP A 52 -4.25 10.09 -19.24
N GLU A 53 -3.60 10.68 -18.23
CA GLU A 53 -3.10 12.05 -18.26
C GLU A 53 -1.57 12.09 -18.43
N ALA A 54 -1.09 13.01 -19.27
CA ALA A 54 0.36 13.21 -19.47
C ALA A 54 1.12 13.54 -18.17
N ALA A 55 0.46 14.16 -17.19
CA ALA A 55 1.05 14.40 -15.87
C ALA A 55 1.23 13.10 -15.07
N GLY A 56 0.25 12.20 -15.08
CA GLY A 56 0.34 10.92 -14.39
C GLY A 56 1.33 9.96 -15.05
N GLU A 57 1.43 9.95 -16.38
CA GLU A 57 2.48 9.23 -17.10
C GLU A 57 3.89 9.70 -16.70
N ARG A 58 4.09 11.02 -16.57
CA ARG A 58 5.37 11.56 -16.08
C ARG A 58 5.65 11.12 -14.64
N LEU A 59 4.66 11.16 -13.76
CA LEU A 59 4.81 10.74 -12.37
C LEU A 59 5.12 9.24 -12.28
N PHE A 60 4.44 8.41 -13.08
CA PHE A 60 4.70 6.98 -13.19
C PHE A 60 6.15 6.72 -13.61
N ALA A 61 6.62 7.39 -14.67
CA ALA A 61 7.99 7.25 -15.14
C ALA A 61 9.01 7.64 -14.06
N GLN A 62 8.78 8.74 -13.34
CA GLN A 62 9.63 9.18 -12.23
C GLN A 62 9.65 8.17 -11.09
N PHE A 63 8.48 7.67 -10.69
CA PHE A 63 8.35 6.73 -9.57
C PHE A 63 8.96 5.37 -9.90
N LYS A 64 8.73 4.86 -11.11
CA LYS A 64 9.39 3.67 -11.65
C LYS A 64 10.91 3.82 -11.63
N ALA A 65 11.44 4.94 -12.14
CA ALA A 65 12.87 5.19 -12.16
C ALA A 65 13.47 5.19 -10.75
N ALA A 66 12.83 5.87 -9.79
CA ALA A 66 13.27 5.87 -8.39
C ALA A 66 13.20 4.47 -7.75
N PHE A 67 12.16 3.69 -8.06
CA PHE A 67 12.01 2.35 -7.52
C PHE A 67 13.10 1.40 -8.02
N LEU A 68 13.46 1.49 -9.31
CA LEU A 68 14.54 0.69 -9.91
C LEU A 68 15.91 0.96 -9.24
N GLN A 69 16.15 2.18 -8.76
CA GLN A 69 17.38 2.53 -8.03
C GLN A 69 17.43 1.96 -6.60
N THR A 70 16.31 1.47 -6.07
CA THR A 70 16.24 0.97 -4.70
C THR A 70 16.70 -0.49 -4.64
N ARG A 71 17.67 -0.79 -3.77
CA ARG A 71 18.06 -2.18 -3.50
C ARG A 71 16.90 -2.94 -2.85
N ARG A 72 16.51 -4.04 -3.47
CA ARG A 72 15.33 -4.82 -3.14
C ARG A 72 15.69 -6.29 -3.04
N THR A 73 15.32 -6.93 -1.93
CA THR A 73 15.57 -8.35 -1.70
C THR A 73 14.26 -9.09 -1.51
N SER A 74 14.18 -10.34 -1.96
CA SER A 74 13.04 -11.21 -1.69
C SER A 74 12.80 -11.39 -0.20
N ALA A 75 13.87 -11.51 0.60
CA ALA A 75 13.77 -11.52 2.06
C ALA A 75 13.09 -10.26 2.63
N GLY A 76 13.38 -9.08 2.08
CA GLY A 76 12.69 -7.84 2.44
C GLY A 76 11.21 -7.87 2.09
N MET A 77 10.87 -8.39 0.90
CA MET A 77 9.47 -8.55 0.48
C MET A 77 8.72 -9.59 1.34
N GLN A 78 9.34 -10.71 1.67
CA GLN A 78 8.78 -11.70 2.60
C GLN A 78 8.50 -11.07 3.97
N GLY A 79 9.44 -10.29 4.50
CA GLY A 79 9.25 -9.56 5.76
C GLY A 79 8.08 -8.59 5.72
N GLN A 80 7.93 -7.84 4.61
CA GLN A 80 6.80 -6.94 4.41
C GLN A 80 5.46 -7.69 4.34
N LEU A 81 5.37 -8.80 3.60
CA LEU A 81 4.16 -9.63 3.54
C LEU A 81 3.81 -10.24 4.90
N ALA A 82 4.81 -10.75 5.62
CA ALA A 82 4.62 -11.29 6.96
C ALA A 82 4.15 -10.21 7.96
N ALA A 83 4.71 -9.00 7.89
CA ALA A 83 4.28 -7.87 8.70
C ALA A 83 2.83 -7.50 8.39
N MET A 84 2.46 -7.37 7.10
CA MET A 84 1.09 -7.09 6.68
C MET A 84 0.10 -8.14 7.19
N GLY A 85 0.43 -9.43 7.06
CA GLY A 85 -0.46 -10.52 7.48
C GLY A 85 -0.62 -10.66 8.99
N ARG A 86 0.34 -10.20 9.79
CA ARG A 86 0.32 -10.30 11.26
C ARG A 86 -0.12 -9.01 11.95
N TYR A 87 0.02 -7.87 11.28
CA TYR A 87 -0.31 -6.56 11.85
C TYR A 87 -1.80 -6.47 12.16
N ASN A 88 -2.11 -6.05 13.38
CA ASN A 88 -3.46 -5.76 13.83
C ASN A 88 -3.40 -4.77 14.99
N SER A 89 -3.77 -3.52 14.72
CA SER A 89 -3.82 -2.46 15.72
C SER A 89 -5.23 -2.15 16.22
N THR A 90 -6.24 -2.93 15.82
CA THR A 90 -7.66 -2.62 16.06
C THR A 90 -8.03 -2.38 17.52
N LYS A 91 -7.31 -3.00 18.48
CA LYS A 91 -7.53 -2.80 19.92
C LYS A 91 -6.90 -1.50 20.43
N GLN A 92 -5.71 -1.18 19.94
CA GLN A 92 -4.91 -0.03 20.35
C GLN A 92 -5.45 1.30 19.81
N LEU A 93 -6.21 1.29 18.70
CA LEU A 93 -6.73 2.52 18.10
C LEU A 93 -7.63 3.34 19.05
N ALA A 94 -8.38 2.66 19.92
CA ALA A 94 -9.26 3.32 20.90
C ALA A 94 -8.49 3.97 22.06
N GLU A 95 -7.22 3.61 22.25
CA GLU A 95 -6.35 4.13 23.31
C GLU A 95 -5.62 5.42 22.89
N LEU A 96 -5.69 5.78 21.60
CA LEU A 96 -5.08 7.01 21.09
C LEU A 96 -5.83 8.24 21.63
N ALA A 97 -5.10 9.09 22.37
CA ALA A 97 -5.63 10.31 22.98
C ALA A 97 -5.18 11.60 22.28
N CYS A 98 -4.27 11.52 21.31
CA CYS A 98 -3.80 12.70 20.57
C CYS A 98 -4.74 13.06 19.41
N PRO A 99 -4.87 14.36 19.07
CA PRO A 99 -5.61 14.78 17.88
C PRO A 99 -5.06 14.07 16.64
N THR A 100 -5.92 13.29 15.98
CA THR A 100 -5.53 12.45 14.84
C THR A 100 -6.21 12.91 13.56
N LEU A 101 -5.44 13.03 12.48
CA LEU A 101 -5.93 13.22 11.12
C LEU A 101 -5.62 11.94 10.33
N VAL A 102 -6.65 11.33 9.78
CA VAL A 102 -6.55 10.22 8.83
C VAL A 102 -6.71 10.79 7.42
N THR A 103 -5.78 10.47 6.52
CA THR A 103 -5.82 10.92 5.13
C THR A 103 -5.63 9.75 4.17
N CYS A 104 -6.34 9.74 3.05
CA CYS A 104 -6.11 8.80 1.94
C CYS A 104 -6.50 9.43 0.60
N GLY A 105 -6.03 8.83 -0.49
CA GLY A 105 -6.60 9.10 -1.82
C GLY A 105 -7.92 8.36 -1.97
N ASP A 106 -8.94 9.03 -2.52
CA ASP A 106 -10.28 8.46 -2.73
C ASP A 106 -10.27 7.30 -3.76
N ARG A 107 -9.25 7.28 -4.62
CA ARG A 107 -8.99 6.27 -5.63
C ARG A 107 -7.77 5.38 -5.31
N ASP A 108 -7.29 5.35 -4.07
CA ASP A 108 -6.15 4.50 -3.69
C ASP A 108 -6.41 3.02 -4.07
N ALA A 109 -5.59 2.52 -5.00
CA ALA A 109 -5.74 1.19 -5.57
C ALA A 109 -5.18 0.09 -4.68
N VAL A 110 -4.22 0.39 -3.79
CA VAL A 110 -3.49 -0.61 -3.00
C VAL A 110 -4.07 -0.72 -1.59
N VAL A 111 -4.42 0.40 -0.98
CA VAL A 111 -5.04 0.44 0.35
C VAL A 111 -6.42 1.09 0.21
N PRO A 112 -7.49 0.27 0.09
CA PRO A 112 -8.83 0.80 -0.14
C PRO A 112 -9.22 1.89 0.88
N PRO A 113 -9.89 2.99 0.47
CA PRO A 113 -10.29 4.09 1.35
C PRO A 113 -11.09 3.65 2.59
N SER A 114 -11.83 2.53 2.48
CA SER A 114 -12.57 1.89 3.57
C SER A 114 -11.70 1.59 4.80
N ASN A 115 -10.41 1.32 4.62
CA ASN A 115 -9.46 1.13 5.72
C ASN A 115 -9.24 2.44 6.49
N SER A 116 -9.09 3.56 5.80
CA SER A 116 -8.95 4.90 6.40
C SER A 116 -10.24 5.36 7.08
N GLU A 117 -11.40 5.06 6.50
CA GLU A 117 -12.68 5.27 7.19
C GLU A 117 -12.79 4.45 8.47
N SER A 118 -12.37 3.18 8.43
CA SER A 118 -12.37 2.30 9.59
C SER A 118 -11.41 2.80 10.68
N LEU A 119 -10.22 3.30 10.30
CA LEU A 119 -9.31 3.99 11.22
C LEU A 119 -9.99 5.20 11.87
N ALA A 120 -10.56 6.12 11.08
CA ALA A 120 -11.20 7.33 11.59
C ALA A 120 -12.37 7.03 12.54
N ARG A 121 -13.13 5.95 12.30
CA ARG A 121 -14.22 5.52 13.20
C ARG A 121 -13.72 4.94 14.52
N ARG A 122 -12.51 4.37 14.56
CA ARG A 122 -11.97 3.66 15.74
C ARG A 122 -11.13 4.55 16.64
N ILE A 123 -10.60 5.64 16.11
CA ILE A 123 -9.73 6.57 16.83
C ILE A 123 -10.59 7.70 17.41
N PRO A 124 -10.61 7.91 18.75
CA PRO A 124 -11.39 8.98 19.36
C PRO A 124 -11.05 10.36 18.80
N GLY A 125 -12.08 11.09 18.34
CA GLY A 125 -11.92 12.46 17.83
C GLY A 125 -11.15 12.57 16.51
N ALA A 126 -10.86 11.46 15.81
CA ALA A 126 -10.16 11.51 14.55
C ALA A 126 -10.99 12.21 13.46
N ARG A 127 -10.29 12.94 12.59
CA ARG A 127 -10.87 13.55 11.39
C ARG A 127 -10.39 12.80 10.16
N LEU A 128 -11.28 12.59 9.19
CA LEU A 128 -10.94 12.02 7.89
C LEU A 128 -10.85 13.12 6.83
N ARG A 129 -9.87 13.02 5.94
CA ARG A 129 -9.77 13.81 4.70
C ARG A 129 -9.40 12.90 3.53
N THR A 130 -10.12 13.04 2.43
CA THR A 130 -9.91 12.27 1.20
C THR A 130 -9.74 13.21 0.03
N TRP A 131 -8.97 12.81 -0.98
CA TRP A 131 -8.66 13.61 -2.18
C TRP A 131 -8.57 12.73 -3.43
#